data_AF-A0A231NQW8-F1
#
_entry.id   AF-A0A231NQW8-F1
#
_cell.length_a   1.000
_cell.length_b   1.000
_cell.length_c   1.000
_cell.angle_alpha   90.00
_cell.angle_beta   90.00
_cell.angle_gamma   90.00
#
_symmetry.space_group_name_H-M   'P 1'
#
loop_
_entity.id
_entity.type
_entity.pdbx_description
1 polymer ?
#
loop_
_entity_poly.entity_id
_entity_poly.type
_entity_poly.pdbx_seq_one_letter_code
_entity_poly.pdbx_strand_id
1 'polypeptide(L)'
;MIEAFIINEKTYIKLSANEWRYSAAALGLMKYFDFLAIPIVEKEVELLNEVEIVKDLPDQALIVYESETGFEYLCFAKALLTEASYFDFVRKIYSKDLYPLLIQEQLKKSQFNDDELKEINSWLAGNTVMKSVFSKMKFDGQNKQEILTAIEENRDHLTKESFRYKKNLYANYNNTYQLCNESGDCCRLTGYSLDVGKKGRSSAYNFNAKTKTGIDSLLFDWVPFAFNGDREAFFINANRSLKQLKQTHTFLSHQIQKDHDENKNNNQNVRSSLFNSIIHSAGFIDEDVEVIYKNRERDFFETLYIRKESMKILKTMGKIDFINYKSFCFSLKINDNYYIDIQEKVTNCILNLILTDELIELFLKQKNGNDYLISQFIEINWLIRRGGEMMKKKMSGAYACAKEVVKKIPTNKIESYRQKLTSAIVFKDYDRVCQILLQLSNYSDVSFNFAYDLFEDFENNKDIAYTFINALRNETDYKTKNEGGTQA
;
A
#
# COMPACT_ATOMS: atom_id res chain seq x y z
N MET A 1 18.03 14.32 8.32
CA MET A 1 19.50 14.25 8.24
C MET A 1 20.00 13.42 9.41
N ILE A 2 21.17 12.79 9.31
CA ILE A 2 21.81 12.10 10.43
C ILE A 2 23.13 12.79 10.72
N GLU A 3 23.28 13.26 11.95
CA GLU A 3 24.50 13.83 12.46
C GLU A 3 24.95 13.00 13.66
N ALA A 4 26.24 12.63 13.68
CA ALA A 4 26.85 11.92 14.80
C ALA A 4 27.91 12.84 15.42
N PHE A 5 27.85 12.99 16.74
CA PHE A 5 28.71 13.90 17.49
C PHE A 5 29.30 13.18 18.71
N ILE A 6 30.47 13.63 19.18
CA ILE A 6 31.23 12.98 20.24
C ILE A 6 31.39 13.94 21.41
N ILE A 7 30.93 13.52 22.59
CA ILE A 7 31.11 14.26 23.85
C ILE A 7 31.57 13.26 24.92
N ASN A 8 32.65 13.59 25.63
CA ASN A 8 33.25 12.74 26.67
C ASN A 8 33.47 11.29 26.18
N GLU A 9 34.10 11.15 25.01
CA GLU A 9 34.40 9.87 24.32
C GLU A 9 33.18 9.02 23.91
N LYS A 10 31.95 9.46 24.23
CA LYS A 10 30.70 8.80 23.83
C LYS A 10 30.17 9.39 22.53
N THR A 11 29.71 8.53 21.63
CA THR A 11 29.05 8.94 20.37
C THR A 11 27.54 9.04 20.58
N TYR A 12 26.98 10.17 20.16
CA TYR A 12 25.56 10.46 20.15
C TYR A 12 25.08 10.70 18.72
N ILE A 13 23.79 10.51 18.49
CA ILE A 13 23.13 10.63 17.19
C ILE A 13 22.00 11.63 17.30
N LYS A 14 21.91 12.51 16.30
CA LYS A 14 20.83 13.47 16.05
C LYS A 14 20.22 13.17 14.68
N LEU A 15 18.94 12.80 14.64
CA LEU A 15 18.24 12.35 13.44
C LEU A 15 17.01 13.24 13.17
N SER A 16 17.03 14.01 12.08
CA SER A 16 15.89 14.84 11.64
C SER A 16 15.09 14.19 10.50
N ALA A 17 13.76 14.23 10.59
CA ALA A 17 12.81 13.57 9.67
C ALA A 17 12.54 14.37 8.37
N ASN A 18 13.59 15.01 7.82
CA ASN A 18 13.47 15.97 6.72
C ASN A 18 13.18 15.31 5.34
N GLU A 19 13.37 14.01 5.22
CA GLU A 19 12.95 13.22 4.05
C GLU A 19 12.63 11.77 4.47
N TRP A 20 11.94 11.03 3.60
CA TRP A 20 11.24 9.82 3.99
C TRP A 20 12.13 8.69 4.54
N ARG A 21 13.41 8.58 4.12
CA ARG A 21 14.30 7.51 4.63
C ARG A 21 14.69 7.77 6.07
N TYR A 22 14.99 9.02 6.43
CA TYR A 22 15.18 9.45 7.81
C TYR A 22 13.90 9.33 8.63
N SER A 23 12.73 9.70 8.08
CA SER A 23 11.44 9.51 8.76
C SER A 23 11.17 8.03 9.06
N ALA A 24 11.37 7.14 8.08
CA ALA A 24 11.21 5.70 8.24
C ALA A 24 12.22 5.12 9.25
N ALA A 25 13.50 5.52 9.18
CA ALA A 25 14.50 5.13 10.16
C ALA A 25 14.12 5.60 11.58
N ALA A 26 13.67 6.85 11.73
CA ALA A 26 13.25 7.40 13.02
C ALA A 26 12.06 6.63 13.61
N LEU A 27 11.02 6.36 12.81
CA LEU A 27 9.87 5.56 13.24
C LEU A 27 10.29 4.13 13.64
N GLY A 28 11.17 3.50 12.88
CA GLY A 28 11.72 2.19 13.22
C GLY A 28 12.52 2.20 14.52
N LEU A 29 13.34 3.22 14.75
CA LEU A 29 14.10 3.45 15.99
C LEU A 29 13.19 3.71 17.19
N MET A 30 12.14 4.51 17.04
CA MET A 30 11.16 4.76 18.10
C MET A 30 10.46 3.47 18.53
N LYS A 31 10.10 2.59 17.59
CA LYS A 31 9.52 1.27 17.88
C LYS A 31 10.54 0.32 18.55
N TYR A 32 11.82 0.45 18.21
CA TYR A 32 12.91 -0.29 18.84
C TYR A 32 13.16 0.18 20.29
N PHE A 33 13.12 1.49 20.55
CA PHE A 33 13.21 2.04 21.91
C PHE A 33 11.99 1.65 22.77
N ASP A 34 10.77 1.69 22.22
CA ASP A 34 9.57 1.16 22.88
C ASP A 34 9.75 -0.32 23.30
N PHE A 35 10.31 -1.14 22.41
CA PHE A 35 10.57 -2.56 22.67
C PHE A 35 11.57 -2.79 23.80
N LEU A 36 12.62 -1.95 23.87
CA LEU A 36 13.61 -1.98 24.95
C LEU A 36 13.15 -1.29 26.25
N ALA A 37 11.92 -0.74 26.28
CA ALA A 37 11.42 0.11 27.35
C ALA A 37 12.32 1.34 27.65
N ILE A 38 13.05 1.81 26.64
CA ILE A 38 13.86 3.04 26.72
C ILE A 38 12.90 4.23 26.60
N PRO A 39 12.87 5.16 27.58
CA PRO A 39 12.00 6.33 27.52
C PRO A 39 12.30 7.19 26.30
N ILE A 40 11.26 7.77 25.70
CA ILE A 40 11.36 8.81 24.68
C ILE A 40 10.71 10.07 25.26
N VAL A 41 11.50 11.07 25.61
CA VAL A 41 11.03 12.30 26.26
C VAL A 41 11.00 13.47 25.27
N GLU A 42 9.87 14.18 25.22
CA GLU A 42 9.70 15.38 24.40
C GLU A 42 10.30 16.61 25.12
N LYS A 43 11.10 17.42 24.42
CA LYS A 43 11.75 18.62 24.94
C LYS A 43 11.71 19.74 23.90
N GLU A 44 11.31 20.93 24.30
CA GLU A 44 11.37 22.14 23.47
C GLU A 44 12.55 23.01 23.93
N VAL A 45 13.31 23.53 22.97
CA VAL A 45 14.44 24.45 23.17
C VAL A 45 14.40 25.56 22.12
N GLU A 46 14.96 26.72 22.42
CA GLU A 46 15.11 27.81 21.44
C GLU A 46 16.13 27.41 20.34
N LEU A 47 17.34 27.04 20.77
CA LEU A 47 18.43 26.53 19.94
C LEU A 47 19.02 25.25 20.59
N LEU A 48 19.40 24.27 19.78
CA LEU A 48 19.90 22.97 20.28
C LEU A 48 21.36 23.04 20.77
N ASN A 49 21.55 22.98 22.10
CA ASN A 49 22.87 22.81 22.70
C ASN A 49 23.22 21.33 22.93
N GLU A 50 24.12 20.79 22.10
CA GLU A 50 24.57 19.40 22.15
C GLU A 50 25.20 19.01 23.51
N VAL A 51 25.88 19.94 24.21
CA VAL A 51 26.51 19.69 25.52
C VAL A 51 25.48 19.61 26.65
N GLU A 52 24.31 20.21 26.48
CA GLU A 52 23.23 20.16 27.47
C GLU A 52 22.37 18.93 27.28
N ILE A 53 21.97 18.59 26.05
CA ILE A 53 21.12 17.43 25.80
C ILE A 53 21.81 16.11 26.17
N VAL A 54 23.13 15.96 26.01
CA VAL A 54 23.80 14.67 26.32
C VAL A 54 23.80 14.29 27.79
N LYS A 55 23.49 15.22 28.69
CA LYS A 55 23.25 14.94 30.12
C LYS A 55 22.00 14.06 30.30
N ASP A 56 21.02 14.25 29.41
CA ASP A 56 19.75 13.55 29.39
C ASP A 56 19.77 12.27 28.52
N LEU A 57 20.79 12.05 27.67
CA LEU A 57 20.85 10.95 26.68
C LEU A 57 21.53 9.61 27.07
N PRO A 58 22.11 9.36 28.26
CA PRO A 58 22.75 8.06 28.52
C PRO A 58 21.79 6.87 28.48
N ASP A 59 20.60 7.02 29.09
CA ASP A 59 19.67 5.92 29.39
C ASP A 59 18.25 6.13 28.80
N GLN A 60 18.09 7.14 27.93
CA GLN A 60 16.84 7.47 27.24
C GLN A 60 17.10 8.14 25.88
N ALA A 61 16.06 8.24 25.06
CA ALA A 61 16.05 9.05 23.85
C ALA A 61 15.26 10.35 24.08
N LEU A 62 15.59 11.40 23.34
CA LEU A 62 14.82 12.65 23.30
C LEU A 62 14.21 12.87 21.93
N ILE A 63 13.00 13.42 21.90
CA ILE A 63 12.48 14.17 20.76
C ILE A 63 12.69 15.64 21.12
N VAL A 64 13.59 16.32 20.41
CA VAL A 64 13.88 17.74 20.65
C VAL A 64 13.30 18.58 19.51
N TYR A 65 12.40 19.50 19.86
CA TYR A 65 11.91 20.55 18.97
C TYR A 65 12.73 21.83 19.19
N GLU A 66 13.30 22.36 18.13
CA GLU A 66 14.11 23.57 18.10
C GLU A 66 13.29 24.72 17.52
N SER A 67 12.83 25.64 18.37
CA SER A 67 11.81 26.62 17.98
C SER A 67 12.32 27.77 17.11
N GLU A 68 13.63 28.07 17.14
CA GLU A 68 14.25 29.05 16.22
C GLU A 68 14.26 28.55 14.76
N THR A 69 14.48 27.24 14.55
CA THR A 69 14.59 26.64 13.21
C THR A 69 13.29 25.97 12.75
N GLY A 70 12.43 25.58 13.69
CA GLY A 70 11.25 24.74 13.44
C GLY A 70 11.58 23.26 13.17
N PHE A 71 12.83 22.82 13.38
CA PHE A 71 13.20 21.41 13.21
C PHE A 71 12.91 20.56 14.45
N GLU A 72 12.68 19.27 14.20
CA GLU A 72 12.52 18.25 15.22
C GLU A 72 13.54 17.13 15.00
N TYR A 73 14.15 16.68 16.10
CA TYR A 73 15.24 15.71 16.10
C TYR A 73 14.96 14.55 17.06
N LEU A 74 15.18 13.31 16.61
CA LEU A 74 15.36 12.16 17.49
C LEU A 74 16.84 12.10 17.92
N CYS A 75 17.09 12.30 19.21
CA CYS A 75 18.43 12.33 19.80
C CYS A 75 18.62 11.14 20.75
N PHE A 76 19.75 10.44 20.66
CA PHE A 76 20.05 9.24 21.47
C PHE A 76 21.54 8.87 21.45
N ALA A 77 22.03 8.09 22.43
CA ALA A 77 23.39 7.56 22.43
C ALA A 77 23.55 6.39 21.44
N LYS A 78 24.60 6.37 20.60
CA LYS A 78 24.87 5.27 19.64
C LYS A 78 24.98 3.91 20.35
N ALA A 79 25.43 3.90 21.61
CA ALA A 79 25.56 2.70 22.43
C ALA A 79 24.23 1.94 22.68
N LEU A 80 23.07 2.58 22.50
CA LEU A 80 21.75 1.94 22.60
C LEU A 80 21.46 1.03 21.38
N LEU A 81 22.26 1.10 20.32
CA LEU A 81 22.13 0.28 19.11
C LEU A 81 23.11 -0.90 19.18
N THR A 82 22.66 -2.05 19.69
CA THR A 82 23.46 -3.29 19.72
C THR A 82 22.89 -4.34 18.77
N GLU A 83 23.74 -5.18 18.18
CA GLU A 83 23.28 -6.27 17.31
C GLU A 83 22.35 -7.25 18.06
N ALA A 84 22.67 -7.60 19.31
CA ALA A 84 21.86 -8.51 20.12
C ALA A 84 20.43 -7.96 20.35
N SER A 85 20.32 -6.71 20.80
CA SER A 85 19.04 -6.03 20.98
C SER A 85 18.28 -5.86 19.66
N TYR A 86 18.98 -5.61 18.54
CA TYR A 86 18.38 -5.53 17.22
C TYR A 86 17.79 -6.89 16.79
N PHE A 87 18.49 -8.00 16.99
CA PHE A 87 17.95 -9.32 16.66
C PHE A 87 16.82 -9.77 17.59
N ASP A 88 16.82 -9.36 18.86
CA ASP A 88 15.65 -9.53 19.73
C ASP A 88 14.42 -8.74 19.24
N PHE A 89 14.62 -7.51 18.78
CA PHE A 89 13.55 -6.72 18.16
C PHE A 89 13.05 -7.36 16.84
N VAL A 90 13.94 -7.84 15.98
CA VAL A 90 13.58 -8.61 14.76
C VAL A 90 12.74 -9.85 15.12
N ARG A 91 13.17 -10.63 16.13
CA ARG A 91 12.42 -11.80 16.63
C ARG A 91 11.03 -11.42 17.15
N LYS A 92 10.90 -10.28 17.83
CA LYS A 92 9.62 -9.78 18.35
C LYS A 92 8.65 -9.37 17.23
N ILE A 93 9.12 -8.61 16.23
CA ILE A 93 8.27 -8.07 15.16
C ILE A 93 7.93 -9.12 14.11
N TYR A 94 8.90 -9.91 13.68
CA TYR A 94 8.76 -10.88 12.57
C TYR A 94 8.66 -12.33 13.06
N SER A 95 8.05 -12.56 14.22
CA SER A 95 7.97 -13.88 14.87
C SER A 95 7.33 -14.95 13.99
N LYS A 96 6.29 -14.59 13.25
CA LYS A 96 5.58 -15.47 12.29
C LYS A 96 6.36 -15.76 11.01
N ASP A 97 7.42 -15.02 10.73
CA ASP A 97 8.21 -15.13 9.51
C ASP A 97 9.51 -15.94 9.68
N LEU A 98 9.91 -16.22 10.91
CA LEU A 98 11.18 -16.87 11.27
C LEU A 98 10.94 -18.32 11.71
N TYR A 99 11.40 -19.28 10.88
CA TYR A 99 11.27 -20.72 11.15
C TYR A 99 11.69 -21.17 12.56
N PRO A 100 12.79 -20.68 13.18
CA PRO A 100 13.15 -21.08 14.54
C PRO A 100 12.06 -20.78 15.57
N LEU A 101 11.36 -19.65 15.42
CA LEU A 101 10.30 -19.22 16.35
C LEU A 101 9.01 -20.00 16.12
N LEU A 102 8.66 -20.30 14.87
CA LEU A 102 7.55 -21.20 14.52
C LEU A 102 7.78 -22.61 15.11
N ILE A 103 9.01 -23.14 14.99
CA ILE A 103 9.41 -24.42 15.58
C ILE A 103 9.31 -24.35 17.11
N GLN A 104 9.87 -23.32 17.76
CA GLN A 104 9.78 -23.15 19.22
C GLN A 104 8.34 -23.09 19.72
N GLU A 105 7.44 -22.38 19.02
CA GLU A 105 6.03 -22.30 19.38
C GLU A 105 5.34 -23.66 19.26
N GLN A 106 5.48 -24.33 18.10
CA GLN A 106 4.86 -25.63 17.86
C GLN A 106 5.39 -26.70 18.81
N LEU A 107 6.69 -26.69 19.11
CA LEU A 107 7.32 -27.60 20.06
C LEU A 107 6.88 -27.37 21.51
N LYS A 108 6.12 -26.33 21.87
CA LYS A 108 5.51 -26.24 23.22
C LYS A 108 4.56 -27.39 23.52
N LYS A 109 3.97 -28.00 22.48
CA LYS A 109 3.12 -29.19 22.59
C LYS A 109 3.88 -30.40 23.18
N SER A 110 3.10 -31.35 23.71
CA SER A 110 3.60 -32.59 24.32
C SER A 110 3.32 -33.85 23.48
N GLN A 111 2.43 -33.74 22.49
CA GLN A 111 2.05 -34.78 21.55
C GLN A 111 1.96 -34.14 20.17
N PHE A 112 2.28 -34.92 19.14
CA PHE A 112 2.36 -34.46 17.76
C PHE A 112 1.77 -35.53 16.83
N ASN A 113 1.09 -35.09 15.76
CA ASN A 113 0.64 -35.97 14.68
C ASN A 113 1.57 -35.94 13.47
N ASP A 114 1.39 -36.87 12.52
CA ASP A 114 2.25 -37.03 11.34
C ASP A 114 2.34 -35.76 10.47
N ASP A 115 1.30 -34.94 10.40
CA ASP A 115 1.30 -33.70 9.61
C ASP A 115 2.05 -32.57 10.33
N GLU A 116 1.94 -32.48 11.65
CA GLU A 116 2.78 -31.59 12.46
C GLU A 116 4.27 -31.99 12.40
N LEU A 117 4.57 -33.29 12.36
CA LEU A 117 5.93 -33.78 12.11
C LEU A 117 6.45 -33.34 10.72
N LYS A 118 5.62 -33.45 9.67
CA LYS A 118 5.99 -32.97 8.32
C LYS A 118 6.21 -31.46 8.30
N GLU A 119 5.34 -30.69 8.94
CA GLU A 119 5.42 -29.23 9.01
C GLU A 119 6.71 -28.76 9.70
N ILE A 120 7.01 -29.27 10.90
CA ILE A 120 8.25 -28.94 11.62
C ILE A 120 9.48 -29.30 10.78
N ASN A 121 9.49 -30.49 10.17
CA ASN A 121 10.58 -30.91 9.29
C ASN A 121 10.71 -30.03 8.03
N SER A 122 9.61 -29.49 7.51
CA SER A 122 9.65 -28.53 6.39
C SER A 122 10.32 -27.21 6.79
N TRP A 123 10.14 -26.77 8.04
CA TRP A 123 10.78 -25.56 8.58
C TRP A 123 12.27 -25.79 8.88
N LEU A 124 12.63 -26.93 9.47
CA LEU A 124 14.04 -27.35 9.65
C LEU A 124 14.80 -27.43 8.32
N ALA A 125 14.13 -27.88 7.26
CA ALA A 125 14.66 -27.94 5.90
C ALA A 125 14.31 -26.69 5.05
N GLY A 126 13.90 -25.58 5.66
CA GLY A 126 13.34 -24.41 4.95
C GLY A 126 14.37 -23.61 4.15
N ASN A 127 14.94 -22.58 4.77
CA ASN A 127 15.94 -21.70 4.14
C ASN A 127 17.38 -22.27 4.27
N THR A 128 18.36 -21.59 3.64
CA THR A 128 19.76 -22.03 3.63
C THR A 128 20.39 -22.13 5.03
N VAL A 129 20.09 -21.19 5.94
CA VAL A 129 20.67 -21.24 7.30
C VAL A 129 20.04 -22.34 8.14
N MET A 130 18.73 -22.57 8.01
CA MET A 130 18.04 -23.72 8.62
C MET A 130 18.66 -25.04 8.15
N LYS A 131 18.82 -25.22 6.83
CA LYS A 131 19.48 -26.41 6.26
C LYS A 131 20.91 -26.57 6.76
N SER A 132 21.66 -25.49 6.93
CA SER A 132 23.04 -25.55 7.44
C SER A 132 23.09 -26.07 8.88
N VAL A 133 22.25 -25.53 9.76
CA VAL A 133 22.22 -25.89 11.20
C VAL A 133 21.59 -27.28 11.42
N PHE A 134 20.48 -27.58 10.75
CA PHE A 134 19.69 -28.80 10.97
C PHE A 134 19.94 -29.91 9.94
N SER A 135 20.99 -29.83 9.11
CA SER A 135 21.28 -30.79 8.02
C SER A 135 21.26 -32.27 8.41
N LYS A 136 21.54 -32.60 9.67
CA LYS A 136 21.58 -33.97 10.22
C LYS A 136 20.46 -34.26 11.22
N MET A 137 19.59 -33.28 11.50
CA MET A 137 18.51 -33.37 12.48
C MET A 137 17.17 -33.47 11.76
N LYS A 138 16.42 -34.53 12.05
CA LYS A 138 15.02 -34.68 11.65
C LYS A 138 14.18 -34.76 12.92
N PHE A 139 13.09 -34.02 13.01
CA PHE A 139 12.16 -34.14 14.13
C PHE A 139 11.40 -35.47 14.03
N ASP A 140 11.47 -36.26 15.10
CA ASP A 140 10.85 -37.59 15.23
C ASP A 140 9.76 -37.65 16.32
N GLY A 141 9.48 -36.53 16.98
CA GLY A 141 8.56 -36.44 18.13
C GLY A 141 9.23 -36.61 19.50
N GLN A 142 10.46 -37.16 19.56
CA GLN A 142 11.19 -37.44 20.80
C GLN A 142 12.37 -36.47 20.99
N ASN A 143 13.09 -36.10 19.92
CA ASN A 143 14.25 -35.22 19.97
C ASN A 143 13.96 -33.71 20.10
N LYS A 144 12.81 -33.34 20.68
CA LYS A 144 12.39 -31.94 20.92
C LYS A 144 13.48 -31.10 21.60
N GLN A 145 14.12 -31.63 22.65
CA GLN A 145 15.09 -30.87 23.43
C GLN A 145 16.39 -30.60 22.66
N GLU A 146 16.83 -31.54 21.81
CA GLU A 146 18.00 -31.37 20.94
C GLU A 146 17.80 -30.21 19.97
N ILE A 147 16.63 -30.15 19.32
CA ILE A 147 16.27 -29.07 18.38
C ILE A 147 16.19 -27.72 19.11
N LEU A 148 15.56 -27.68 20.30
CA LEU A 148 15.46 -26.44 21.08
C LEU A 148 16.84 -25.91 21.52
N THR A 149 17.75 -26.80 21.94
CA THR A 149 19.13 -26.43 22.27
C THR A 149 19.87 -25.90 21.04
N ALA A 150 19.80 -26.60 19.90
CA ALA A 150 20.43 -26.17 18.66
C ALA A 150 19.90 -24.83 18.12
N ILE A 151 18.60 -24.52 18.35
CA ILE A 151 18.02 -23.20 18.06
C ILE A 151 18.63 -22.13 18.96
N GLU A 152 18.76 -22.37 20.27
CA GLU A 152 19.28 -21.36 21.20
C GLU A 152 20.78 -21.09 20.98
N GLU A 153 21.59 -22.14 20.79
CA GLU A 153 23.03 -22.03 20.47
C GLU A 153 23.30 -21.23 19.19
N ASN A 154 22.36 -21.25 18.24
CA ASN A 154 22.48 -20.56 16.95
C ASN A 154 21.52 -19.36 16.81
N ARG A 155 20.90 -18.89 17.90
CA ARG A 155 19.73 -17.99 17.90
C ARG A 155 19.92 -16.73 17.07
N ASP A 156 21.01 -16.00 17.27
CA ASP A 156 21.30 -14.77 16.53
C ASP A 156 21.71 -15.04 15.08
N HIS A 157 22.51 -16.08 14.81
CA HIS A 157 22.90 -16.45 13.46
C HIS A 157 21.68 -16.87 12.61
N LEU A 158 20.81 -17.73 13.16
CA LEU A 158 19.55 -18.13 12.54
C LEU A 158 18.63 -16.93 12.28
N THR A 159 18.55 -15.98 13.22
CA THR A 159 17.77 -14.74 13.07
C THR A 159 18.35 -13.86 11.97
N LYS A 160 19.65 -13.55 12.04
CA LYS A 160 20.38 -12.64 11.13
C LYS A 160 20.27 -13.10 9.68
N GLU A 161 20.64 -14.34 9.38
CA GLU A 161 20.62 -14.83 7.99
C GLU A 161 19.19 -15.06 7.46
N SER A 162 18.24 -15.48 8.31
CA SER A 162 16.84 -15.60 7.89
C SER A 162 16.21 -14.25 7.58
N PHE A 163 16.39 -13.26 8.45
CA PHE A 163 15.90 -11.89 8.26
C PHE A 163 16.55 -11.21 7.05
N ARG A 164 17.88 -11.35 6.91
CA ARG A 164 18.68 -10.79 5.82
C ARG A 164 18.16 -11.17 4.44
N TYR A 165 17.92 -12.46 4.18
CA TYR A 165 17.68 -12.96 2.81
C TYR A 165 16.20 -13.19 2.46
N LYS A 166 15.27 -13.21 3.41
CA LYS A 166 13.85 -13.46 3.10
C LYS A 166 13.26 -12.26 2.35
N LYS A 167 12.68 -12.52 1.17
CA LYS A 167 12.20 -11.47 0.24
C LYS A 167 11.15 -10.51 0.80
N ASN A 168 10.41 -10.88 1.84
CA ASN A 168 9.43 -10.01 2.50
C ASN A 168 9.97 -9.29 3.75
N LEU A 169 11.22 -9.56 4.14
CA LEU A 169 11.90 -8.95 5.28
C LEU A 169 12.97 -7.98 4.77
N TYR A 170 14.19 -7.98 5.33
CA TYR A 170 15.24 -7.02 5.04
C TYR A 170 15.55 -6.89 3.54
N ALA A 171 15.63 -8.00 2.81
CA ALA A 171 15.90 -8.02 1.37
C ALA A 171 14.88 -7.25 0.52
N ASN A 172 13.66 -7.01 1.01
CA ASN A 172 12.68 -6.18 0.32
C ASN A 172 13.13 -4.72 0.25
N TYR A 173 13.74 -4.23 1.33
CA TYR A 173 13.99 -2.81 1.58
C TYR A 173 15.47 -2.43 1.41
N ASN A 174 16.38 -3.36 1.69
CA ASN A 174 17.81 -3.12 1.83
C ASN A 174 18.65 -4.18 1.09
N ASN A 175 19.85 -3.78 0.68
CA ASN A 175 20.92 -4.63 0.19
C ASN A 175 21.37 -5.58 1.31
N THR A 176 21.14 -6.87 1.10
CA THR A 176 21.37 -7.96 2.07
C THR A 176 22.80 -8.00 2.64
N TYR A 177 23.79 -7.57 1.85
CA TYR A 177 25.20 -7.53 2.27
C TYR A 177 25.54 -6.40 3.25
N GLN A 178 24.62 -5.47 3.53
CA GLN A 178 24.88 -4.30 4.39
C GLN A 178 24.26 -4.37 5.80
N LEU A 179 23.49 -5.43 6.11
CA LEU A 179 22.87 -5.59 7.44
C LEU A 179 23.93 -5.60 8.57
N CYS A 180 23.78 -4.64 9.49
CA CYS A 180 24.66 -4.34 10.62
C CYS A 180 26.06 -3.79 10.26
N ASN A 181 26.33 -3.49 8.98
CA ASN A 181 27.60 -2.87 8.59
C ASN A 181 27.58 -1.35 8.85
N GLU A 182 28.76 -0.81 9.17
CA GLU A 182 29.00 0.64 9.17
C GLU A 182 28.71 1.28 7.80
N SER A 183 28.48 2.60 7.82
CA SER A 183 27.96 3.33 6.66
C SER A 183 28.96 3.40 5.52
N GLY A 184 28.52 3.13 4.27
CA GLY A 184 29.39 3.10 3.09
C GLY A 184 29.10 4.15 2.01
N ASP A 185 29.88 4.14 0.93
CA ASP A 185 29.74 5.07 -0.21
C ASP A 185 28.42 4.96 -0.99
N CYS A 186 27.61 3.93 -0.74
CA CYS A 186 26.34 3.65 -1.40
C CYS A 186 25.25 3.42 -0.38
N CYS A 187 24.11 4.09 -0.55
CA CYS A 187 22.92 3.83 0.23
C CYS A 187 22.58 2.34 0.22
N ARG A 188 22.38 1.74 1.40
CA ARG A 188 21.99 0.34 1.51
C ARG A 188 20.57 0.06 1.04
N LEU A 189 19.70 1.07 0.89
CA LEU A 189 18.32 0.87 0.47
C LEU A 189 18.22 0.38 -0.99
N THR A 190 17.32 -0.56 -1.22
CA THR A 190 17.00 -1.14 -2.54
C THR A 190 16.51 -0.02 -3.47
N GLY A 191 16.98 -0.01 -4.72
CA GLY A 191 16.75 1.09 -5.68
C GLY A 191 17.65 2.32 -5.51
N TYR A 192 18.25 2.53 -4.33
CA TYR A 192 19.24 3.60 -4.08
C TYR A 192 20.68 3.08 -4.03
N SER A 193 20.86 1.74 -3.94
CA SER A 193 22.16 1.09 -3.99
C SER A 193 22.74 1.05 -5.41
N LEU A 194 24.06 1.26 -5.51
CA LEU A 194 24.79 1.30 -6.78
C LEU A 194 25.96 0.31 -6.76
N ASP A 195 26.07 -0.51 -7.81
CA ASP A 195 27.29 -1.26 -8.13
C ASP A 195 28.37 -0.25 -8.58
N VAL A 196 29.18 0.23 -7.63
CA VAL A 196 30.22 1.23 -7.89
C VAL A 196 31.26 0.71 -8.87
N GLY A 197 31.60 -0.59 -8.79
CA GLY A 197 32.60 -1.23 -9.65
C GLY A 197 32.24 -1.16 -11.13
N LYS A 198 30.95 -1.30 -11.47
CA LYS A 198 30.47 -1.22 -12.87
C LYS A 198 29.86 0.12 -13.26
N LYS A 199 29.24 0.85 -12.32
CA LYS A 199 28.40 2.03 -12.61
C LYS A 199 28.89 3.33 -11.97
N GLY A 200 29.98 3.31 -11.17
CA GLY A 200 30.41 4.44 -10.34
C GLY A 200 30.68 5.75 -11.11
N ARG A 201 31.24 5.68 -12.32
CA ARG A 201 31.38 6.87 -13.19
C ARG A 201 30.03 7.30 -13.76
N SER A 202 29.26 6.38 -14.33
CA SER A 202 27.97 6.67 -14.99
C SER A 202 26.89 7.22 -14.05
N SER A 203 27.00 6.98 -12.74
CA SER A 203 26.11 7.54 -11.72
C SER A 203 26.54 8.92 -11.19
N ALA A 204 27.66 9.48 -11.63
CA ALA A 204 28.20 10.73 -11.12
C ALA A 204 28.17 11.84 -12.18
N TYR A 205 27.95 13.09 -11.74
CA TYR A 205 27.92 14.25 -12.63
C TYR A 205 29.20 14.35 -13.49
N ASN A 206 29.01 14.64 -14.78
CA ASN A 206 30.10 14.68 -15.77
C ASN A 206 31.02 13.43 -15.77
N PHE A 207 30.47 12.26 -15.44
CA PHE A 207 31.19 10.98 -15.30
C PHE A 207 32.34 10.98 -14.28
N ASN A 208 32.40 12.00 -13.42
CA ASN A 208 33.47 12.19 -12.46
C ASN A 208 33.10 11.53 -11.13
N ALA A 209 33.68 10.37 -10.83
CA ALA A 209 33.38 9.63 -9.59
C ALA A 209 33.55 10.45 -8.29
N LYS A 210 34.33 11.55 -8.30
CA LYS A 210 34.47 12.47 -7.15
C LYS A 210 33.23 13.32 -6.87
N THR A 211 32.32 13.49 -7.84
CA THR A 211 31.07 14.23 -7.67
C THR A 211 29.89 13.29 -7.37
N LYS A 212 30.16 12.07 -6.92
CA LYS A 212 29.14 11.11 -6.50
C LYS A 212 28.61 11.51 -5.13
N THR A 213 27.31 11.79 -5.04
CA THR A 213 26.60 12.09 -3.79
C THR A 213 25.75 10.88 -3.38
N GLY A 214 26.37 9.90 -2.72
CA GLY A 214 25.66 8.79 -2.08
C GLY A 214 25.57 9.02 -0.57
N ILE A 215 24.40 8.80 0.02
CA ILE A 215 24.22 8.85 1.47
C ILE A 215 23.74 7.47 1.93
N ASP A 216 24.57 6.81 2.73
CA ASP A 216 24.21 5.61 3.49
C ASP A 216 24.12 5.94 4.98
N SER A 217 23.46 5.07 5.74
CA SER A 217 23.52 5.08 7.19
C SER A 217 23.19 3.71 7.76
N LEU A 218 23.91 3.31 8.82
CA LEU A 218 23.52 2.19 9.69
C LEU A 218 22.05 2.29 10.15
N LEU A 219 21.52 3.49 10.37
CA LEU A 219 20.13 3.67 10.81
C LEU A 219 19.10 3.23 9.75
N PHE A 220 19.50 3.10 8.48
CA PHE A 220 18.62 2.57 7.44
C PHE A 220 18.32 1.07 7.62
N ASP A 221 18.99 0.36 8.55
CA ASP A 221 18.59 -0.99 8.97
C ASP A 221 17.27 -1.00 9.77
N TRP A 222 16.77 0.17 10.21
CA TRP A 222 15.47 0.31 10.86
C TRP A 222 14.32 0.69 9.91
N VAL A 223 14.61 1.01 8.64
CA VAL A 223 13.59 1.35 7.62
C VAL A 223 12.53 0.26 7.43
N PRO A 224 12.83 -1.06 7.41
CA PRO A 224 11.82 -2.12 7.27
C PRO A 224 10.67 -2.03 8.29
N PHE A 225 10.95 -1.60 9.53
CA PHE A 225 9.95 -1.59 10.61
C PHE A 225 8.96 -0.41 10.53
N ALA A 226 9.18 0.56 9.64
CA ALA A 226 8.26 1.67 9.39
C ALA A 226 7.11 1.31 8.44
N PHE A 227 7.27 0.25 7.65
CA PHE A 227 6.30 -0.19 6.65
C PHE A 227 5.27 -1.16 7.25
N ASN A 228 4.03 -1.04 6.80
CA ASN A 228 2.95 -1.98 7.08
C ASN A 228 2.63 -2.78 5.81
N GLY A 229 2.75 -4.12 5.86
CA GLY A 229 2.37 -5.05 4.78
C GLY A 229 3.42 -6.12 4.43
N ASP A 230 3.09 -6.98 3.46
CA ASP A 230 3.92 -8.10 3.00
C ASP A 230 4.30 -7.98 1.51
N ARG A 231 3.38 -8.32 0.59
CA ARG A 231 3.58 -8.18 -0.86
C ARG A 231 3.56 -6.72 -1.31
N GLU A 232 2.56 -5.99 -0.82
CA GLU A 232 2.46 -4.53 -0.87
C GLU A 232 2.68 -4.02 0.54
N ALA A 233 3.58 -3.05 0.70
CA ALA A 233 3.86 -2.44 1.99
C ALA A 233 3.88 -0.91 1.87
N PHE A 234 3.34 -0.23 2.90
CA PHE A 234 3.14 1.22 2.90
C PHE A 234 3.74 1.87 4.15
N PHE A 235 4.43 2.99 3.96
CA PHE A 235 4.89 3.89 5.02
C PHE A 235 4.28 5.28 4.75
N ILE A 236 3.44 5.76 5.68
CA ILE A 236 2.85 7.10 5.58
C ILE A 236 3.84 8.09 6.20
N ASN A 237 4.46 8.94 5.38
CA ASN A 237 5.42 9.96 5.80
C ASN A 237 4.68 11.21 6.31
N ALA A 238 3.91 11.06 7.39
CA ALA A 238 3.23 12.16 8.09
C ALA A 238 4.20 12.92 9.01
N ASN A 239 5.29 13.44 8.46
CA ASN A 239 6.45 13.98 9.18
C ASN A 239 6.28 15.41 9.74
N ARG A 240 5.04 15.86 10.00
CA ARG A 240 4.77 17.11 10.73
C ARG A 240 5.31 17.06 12.17
N SER A 241 5.36 15.87 12.76
CA SER A 241 6.22 15.54 13.89
C SER A 241 6.44 14.03 13.97
N LEU A 242 7.50 13.58 14.63
CA LEU A 242 7.81 12.20 14.97
C LEU A 242 6.69 11.55 15.78
N LYS A 243 6.04 12.35 16.66
CA LYS A 243 4.85 11.95 17.40
C LYS A 243 3.67 11.64 16.48
N GLN A 244 3.37 12.51 15.53
CA GLN A 244 2.32 12.28 14.54
C GLN A 244 2.66 11.09 13.63
N LEU A 245 3.91 10.98 13.20
CA LEU A 245 4.40 9.85 12.40
C LEU A 245 4.18 8.50 13.09
N LYS A 246 4.49 8.41 14.40
CA LYS A 246 4.23 7.23 15.23
C LYS A 246 2.74 6.95 15.38
N GLN A 247 1.92 7.98 15.64
CA GLN A 247 0.46 7.84 15.78
C GLN A 247 -0.19 7.33 14.49
N THR A 248 0.14 7.92 13.35
CA THR A 248 -0.35 7.53 12.02
C THR A 248 0.04 6.09 11.67
N HIS A 249 1.29 5.68 11.96
CA HIS A 249 1.70 4.28 11.77
C HIS A 249 0.89 3.32 12.65
N THR A 250 0.79 3.59 13.95
CA THR A 250 0.07 2.75 14.92
C THR A 250 -1.41 2.60 14.54
N PHE A 251 -2.06 3.69 14.12
CA PHE A 251 -3.43 3.68 13.64
C PHE A 251 -3.62 2.75 12.43
N LEU A 252 -2.74 2.86 11.42
CA LEU A 252 -2.78 1.99 10.24
C LEU A 252 -2.52 0.52 10.60
N SER A 253 -1.51 0.22 11.43
CA SER A 253 -1.23 -1.15 11.89
C SER A 253 -2.42 -1.77 12.61
N HIS A 254 -3.09 -1.00 13.47
CA HIS A 254 -4.30 -1.45 14.18
C HIS A 254 -5.47 -1.71 13.21
N GLN A 255 -5.68 -0.85 12.20
CA GLN A 255 -6.74 -1.09 11.21
C GLN A 255 -6.46 -2.33 10.37
N ILE A 256 -5.21 -2.58 9.96
CA ILE A 256 -4.85 -3.80 9.20
C ILE A 256 -5.12 -5.06 10.02
N GLN A 257 -4.76 -5.05 11.31
CA GLN A 257 -5.04 -6.18 12.20
C GLN A 257 -6.55 -6.39 12.37
N LYS A 258 -7.32 -5.33 12.59
CA LYS A 258 -8.78 -5.38 12.69
C LYS A 258 -9.42 -5.93 11.40
N ASP A 259 -8.99 -5.43 10.24
CA ASP A 259 -9.49 -5.85 8.93
C ASP A 259 -9.26 -7.35 8.68
N HIS A 260 -8.08 -7.85 9.07
CA HIS A 260 -7.69 -9.25 8.99
C HIS A 260 -8.53 -10.15 9.93
N ASP A 261 -8.81 -9.70 11.14
CA ASP A 261 -9.57 -10.48 12.12
C ASP A 261 -11.08 -10.47 11.84
N GLU A 262 -11.61 -9.39 11.25
CA GLU A 262 -13.03 -9.26 10.86
C GLU A 262 -13.38 -9.95 9.53
N ASN A 263 -12.44 -10.11 8.59
CA ASN A 263 -12.73 -10.64 7.24
C ASN A 263 -11.88 -11.87 6.89
N LYS A 264 -12.49 -13.06 6.94
CA LYS A 264 -11.89 -14.34 6.47
C LYS A 264 -11.77 -14.47 4.92
N ASN A 265 -12.01 -13.40 4.16
CA ASN A 265 -12.03 -13.42 2.70
C ASN A 265 -10.71 -12.90 2.10
N ASN A 266 -10.11 -13.68 1.20
CA ASN A 266 -8.75 -13.51 0.65
C ASN A 266 -8.46 -12.22 -0.15
N ASN A 267 -9.41 -11.29 -0.28
CA ASN A 267 -9.28 -10.10 -1.14
C ASN A 267 -8.93 -8.80 -0.40
N GLN A 268 -8.80 -8.82 0.93
CA GLN A 268 -8.44 -7.62 1.70
C GLN A 268 -6.92 -7.52 1.88
N ASN A 269 -6.29 -6.58 1.16
CA ASN A 269 -4.86 -6.27 1.24
C ASN A 269 -4.63 -4.97 2.05
N VAL A 270 -3.37 -4.60 2.29
CA VAL A 270 -3.05 -3.37 3.05
C VAL A 270 -3.49 -2.09 2.32
N ARG A 271 -3.52 -2.11 0.98
CA ARG A 271 -4.08 -1.01 0.18
C ARG A 271 -5.55 -0.79 0.53
N SER A 272 -6.35 -1.86 0.67
CA SER A 272 -7.74 -1.79 1.15
C SER A 272 -7.81 -1.10 2.49
N SER A 273 -7.03 -1.54 3.48
CA SER A 273 -7.03 -0.96 4.83
C SER A 273 -6.67 0.53 4.79
N LEU A 274 -5.61 0.92 4.07
CA LEU A 274 -5.16 2.30 3.94
C LEU A 274 -6.25 3.22 3.37
N PHE A 275 -6.85 2.86 2.22
CA PHE A 275 -7.86 3.70 1.59
C PHE A 275 -9.19 3.66 2.34
N ASN A 276 -9.60 2.51 2.87
CA ASN A 276 -10.78 2.38 3.72
C ASN A 276 -10.65 3.23 5.01
N SER A 277 -9.47 3.27 5.62
CA SER A 277 -9.14 4.22 6.68
C SER A 277 -9.34 5.68 6.22
N ILE A 278 -8.77 6.10 5.10
CA ILE A 278 -8.90 7.49 4.61
C ILE A 278 -10.36 7.85 4.30
N ILE A 279 -11.14 6.91 3.78
CA ILE A 279 -12.56 7.08 3.44
C ILE A 279 -13.42 7.30 4.70
N HIS A 280 -13.18 6.54 5.77
CA HIS A 280 -14.06 6.52 6.97
C HIS A 280 -13.54 7.32 8.17
N SER A 281 -12.27 7.73 8.17
CA SER A 281 -11.69 8.52 9.27
C SER A 281 -11.78 10.02 9.01
N ALA A 282 -12.11 10.78 10.06
CA ALA A 282 -12.20 12.22 9.96
C ALA A 282 -10.84 12.93 10.03
N GLY A 283 -9.82 12.37 10.72
CA GLY A 283 -8.58 13.11 10.97
C GLY A 283 -7.35 12.34 11.51
N PHE A 284 -6.93 11.24 10.87
CA PHE A 284 -5.53 10.75 11.01
C PHE A 284 -4.60 11.27 9.90
N ILE A 285 -5.18 11.75 8.79
CA ILE A 285 -4.54 12.53 7.72
C ILE A 285 -5.54 13.60 7.27
N ASP A 286 -5.14 14.87 7.38
CA ASP A 286 -5.87 16.05 6.90
C ASP A 286 -5.01 16.98 6.01
N GLU A 287 -3.72 16.66 5.87
CA GLU A 287 -2.74 17.40 5.10
C GLU A 287 -2.31 16.61 3.85
N ASP A 288 -1.73 17.29 2.86
CA ASP A 288 -1.16 16.62 1.69
C ASP A 288 -0.02 15.71 2.19
N VAL A 289 -0.13 14.40 1.97
CA VAL A 289 0.80 13.43 2.56
C VAL A 289 1.52 12.60 1.51
N GLU A 290 2.80 12.38 1.76
CA GLU A 290 3.63 11.44 1.02
C GLU A 290 3.47 10.04 1.62
N VAL A 291 3.14 9.06 0.80
CA VAL A 291 3.11 7.64 1.18
C VAL A 291 4.14 6.90 0.34
N ILE A 292 5.14 6.34 0.99
CA ILE A 292 6.14 5.49 0.35
C ILE A 292 5.56 4.09 0.22
N TYR A 293 5.54 3.60 -0.99
CA TYR A 293 5.04 2.29 -1.38
C TYR A 293 6.21 1.38 -1.75
N LYS A 294 6.17 0.14 -1.27
CA LYS A 294 7.10 -0.92 -1.68
C LYS A 294 6.36 -2.17 -2.13
N ASN A 295 6.60 -2.56 -3.37
CA ASN A 295 6.19 -3.86 -3.90
C ASN A 295 7.34 -4.86 -3.79
N ARG A 296 7.06 -6.07 -3.31
CA ARG A 296 8.05 -7.15 -3.16
C ARG A 296 8.63 -7.64 -4.49
N GLU A 297 7.91 -7.45 -5.59
CA GLU A 297 8.33 -7.85 -6.94
C GLU A 297 9.06 -6.72 -7.72
N ARG A 298 9.37 -5.58 -7.07
CA ARG A 298 10.08 -4.43 -7.67
C ARG A 298 11.31 -4.05 -6.84
N ASP A 299 12.43 -3.82 -7.51
CA ASP A 299 13.73 -3.47 -6.89
C ASP A 299 13.88 -1.96 -6.60
N PHE A 300 12.78 -1.24 -6.38
CA PHE A 300 12.76 0.19 -6.07
C PHE A 300 11.56 0.55 -5.17
N PHE A 301 11.63 1.73 -4.56
CA PHE A 301 10.53 2.36 -3.84
C PHE A 301 9.75 3.28 -4.77
N GLU A 302 8.47 3.42 -4.51
CA GLU A 302 7.57 4.31 -5.24
C GLU A 302 6.91 5.29 -4.27
N THR A 303 6.41 6.40 -4.79
CA THR A 303 5.82 7.47 -3.97
C THR A 303 4.41 7.78 -4.45
N LEU A 304 3.46 7.68 -3.52
CA LEU A 304 2.07 8.04 -3.72
C LEU A 304 1.82 9.35 -2.97
N TYR A 305 1.48 10.42 -3.70
CA TYR A 305 1.09 11.69 -3.09
C TYR A 305 -0.43 11.73 -2.91
N ILE A 306 -0.89 11.64 -1.67
CA ILE A 306 -2.31 11.73 -1.33
C ILE A 306 -2.64 13.20 -1.05
N ARG A 307 -3.12 13.89 -2.08
CA ARG A 307 -3.47 15.31 -2.04
C ARG A 307 -4.79 15.55 -1.30
N LYS A 308 -4.94 16.72 -0.67
CA LYS A 308 -6.19 17.18 -0.01
C LYS A 308 -7.41 17.05 -0.91
N GLU A 309 -7.28 17.33 -2.20
CA GLU A 309 -8.35 17.14 -3.19
C GLU A 309 -8.79 15.67 -3.30
N SER A 310 -7.84 14.74 -3.46
CA SER A 310 -8.13 13.31 -3.52
C SER A 310 -8.68 12.79 -2.18
N MET A 311 -8.21 13.32 -1.05
CA MET A 311 -8.79 13.00 0.27
C MET A 311 -10.22 13.49 0.43
N LYS A 312 -10.57 14.68 -0.09
CA LYS A 312 -11.97 15.13 -0.10
C LYS A 312 -12.86 14.15 -0.85
N ILE A 313 -12.40 13.63 -2.01
CA ILE A 313 -13.12 12.63 -2.80
C ILE A 313 -13.31 11.35 -1.98
N LEU A 314 -12.24 10.78 -1.42
CA LEU A 314 -12.28 9.58 -0.58
C LEU A 314 -13.21 9.75 0.65
N LYS A 315 -13.05 10.84 1.42
CA LYS A 315 -13.92 11.16 2.57
C LYS A 315 -15.37 11.47 2.16
N THR A 316 -15.64 11.78 0.89
CA THR A 316 -17.00 11.98 0.36
C THR A 316 -17.63 10.66 -0.06
N MET A 317 -16.86 9.72 -0.64
CA MET A 317 -17.32 8.35 -0.90
C MET A 317 -17.86 7.69 0.38
N GLY A 318 -17.17 7.89 1.51
CA GLY A 318 -17.57 7.34 2.81
C GLY A 318 -18.82 7.97 3.45
N LYS A 319 -19.37 9.04 2.87
CA LYS A 319 -20.59 9.74 3.32
C LYS A 319 -21.80 9.49 2.41
N ILE A 320 -21.62 8.73 1.34
CA ILE A 320 -22.59 8.58 0.25
C ILE A 320 -22.90 7.10 0.06
N ASP A 321 -24.14 6.71 0.38
CA ASP A 321 -24.56 5.30 0.44
C ASP A 321 -24.45 4.53 -0.89
N PHE A 322 -24.37 5.24 -2.03
CA PHE A 322 -24.30 4.61 -3.35
C PHE A 322 -22.87 4.31 -3.86
N ILE A 323 -21.80 4.69 -3.13
CA ILE A 323 -20.41 4.30 -3.49
C ILE A 323 -19.87 3.30 -2.48
N ASN A 324 -19.73 2.04 -2.90
CA ASN A 324 -19.13 0.98 -2.10
C ASN A 324 -17.67 0.75 -2.52
N TYR A 325 -16.70 1.24 -1.73
CA TYR A 325 -15.28 1.05 -2.01
C TYR A 325 -14.87 -0.43 -2.15
N LYS A 326 -15.49 -1.35 -1.39
CA LYS A 326 -15.20 -2.79 -1.48
C LYS A 326 -15.56 -3.39 -2.84
N SER A 327 -16.41 -2.73 -3.65
CA SER A 327 -16.74 -3.18 -5.01
C SER A 327 -15.55 -3.11 -5.97
N PHE A 328 -14.52 -2.32 -5.66
CA PHE A 328 -13.29 -2.19 -6.47
C PHE A 328 -12.18 -3.17 -6.04
N CYS A 329 -12.31 -3.81 -4.88
CA CYS A 329 -11.27 -4.65 -4.26
C CYS A 329 -11.18 -6.05 -4.89
N PHE A 330 -10.84 -6.12 -6.17
CA PHE A 330 -10.64 -7.37 -6.90
C PHE A 330 -9.64 -7.24 -8.07
N SER A 331 -9.12 -8.39 -8.52
CA SER A 331 -8.31 -8.51 -9.74
C SER A 331 -9.14 -9.05 -10.89
N LEU A 332 -9.17 -8.34 -12.02
CA LEU A 332 -9.80 -8.77 -13.26
C LEU A 332 -8.83 -9.63 -14.06
N LYS A 333 -9.18 -10.90 -14.30
CA LYS A 333 -8.44 -11.78 -15.22
C LYS A 333 -8.67 -11.33 -16.67
N ILE A 334 -7.58 -11.08 -17.41
CA ILE A 334 -7.63 -10.76 -18.84
C ILE A 334 -7.23 -11.98 -19.68
N ASN A 335 -6.19 -12.70 -19.25
CA ASN A 335 -5.81 -14.02 -19.76
C ASN A 335 -5.12 -14.81 -18.62
N ASP A 336 -4.62 -16.01 -18.88
CA ASP A 336 -4.02 -16.87 -17.85
C ASP A 336 -2.79 -16.27 -17.14
N ASN A 337 -2.06 -15.40 -17.84
CA ASN A 337 -0.81 -14.80 -17.36
C ASN A 337 -0.94 -13.31 -17.00
N TYR A 338 -2.13 -12.70 -17.18
CA TYR A 338 -2.33 -11.27 -16.97
C TYR A 338 -3.65 -10.95 -16.27
N TYR A 339 -3.51 -10.27 -15.13
CA TYR A 339 -4.59 -9.78 -14.29
C TYR A 339 -4.41 -8.27 -14.10
N ILE A 340 -5.50 -7.52 -14.12
CA ILE A 340 -5.52 -6.08 -13.80
C ILE A 340 -6.09 -5.94 -12.39
N ASP A 341 -5.31 -5.35 -11.49
CA ASP A 341 -5.81 -4.93 -10.18
C ASP A 341 -6.71 -3.69 -10.35
N ILE A 342 -8.02 -3.88 -10.12
CA ILE A 342 -9.02 -2.82 -10.29
C ILE A 342 -8.95 -1.82 -9.15
N GLN A 343 -8.58 -2.25 -7.95
CA GLN A 343 -8.40 -1.39 -6.79
C GLN A 343 -7.23 -0.42 -7.04
N GLU A 344 -6.08 -0.93 -7.48
CA GLU A 344 -4.93 -0.11 -7.85
C GLU A 344 -5.31 0.91 -8.92
N LYS A 345 -6.00 0.49 -9.99
CA LYS A 345 -6.45 1.40 -11.05
C LYS A 345 -7.37 2.50 -10.54
N VAL A 346 -8.41 2.17 -9.77
CA VAL A 346 -9.35 3.13 -9.18
C VAL A 346 -8.65 4.09 -8.22
N THR A 347 -7.80 3.56 -7.33
CA THR A 347 -6.97 4.36 -6.42
C THR A 347 -6.12 5.35 -7.20
N ASN A 348 -5.42 4.90 -8.25
CA ASN A 348 -4.56 5.77 -9.05
C ASN A 348 -5.34 6.84 -9.81
N CYS A 349 -6.57 6.55 -10.27
CA CYS A 349 -7.48 7.55 -10.82
C CYS A 349 -7.82 8.65 -9.79
N ILE A 350 -8.25 8.27 -8.58
CA ILE A 350 -8.63 9.22 -7.52
C ILE A 350 -7.43 10.05 -7.03
N LEU A 351 -6.26 9.44 -6.84
CA LEU A 351 -5.04 10.15 -6.39
C LEU A 351 -4.53 11.17 -7.41
N ASN A 352 -4.70 10.89 -8.71
CA ASN A 352 -4.22 11.74 -9.79
C ASN A 352 -5.31 12.63 -10.41
N LEU A 353 -6.55 12.55 -9.91
CA LEU A 353 -7.73 13.25 -10.46
C LEU A 353 -7.97 12.90 -11.94
N ILE A 354 -7.68 11.67 -12.33
CA ILE A 354 -7.88 11.12 -13.68
C ILE A 354 -9.23 10.40 -13.70
N LEU A 355 -10.02 10.61 -14.76
CA LEU A 355 -11.31 9.95 -14.94
C LEU A 355 -11.15 8.45 -15.17
N THR A 356 -12.14 7.70 -14.71
CA THR A 356 -12.24 6.24 -14.82
C THR A 356 -12.76 5.75 -16.19
N ASP A 357 -12.79 6.63 -17.21
CA ASP A 357 -13.24 6.36 -18.58
C ASP A 357 -12.69 5.03 -19.14
N GLU A 358 -11.38 4.76 -18.99
CA GLU A 358 -10.77 3.50 -19.43
C GLU A 358 -11.38 2.26 -18.77
N LEU A 359 -11.75 2.35 -17.49
CA LEU A 359 -12.41 1.27 -16.75
C LEU A 359 -13.87 1.13 -17.18
N ILE A 360 -14.59 2.25 -17.32
CA ILE A 360 -15.98 2.26 -17.82
C ILE A 360 -16.05 1.59 -19.19
N GLU A 361 -15.18 1.99 -20.13
CA GLU A 361 -15.09 1.39 -21.45
C GLU A 361 -14.67 -0.09 -21.43
N LEU A 362 -13.71 -0.47 -20.58
CA LEU A 362 -13.28 -1.85 -20.40
C LEU A 362 -14.44 -2.76 -19.95
N PHE A 363 -15.23 -2.32 -18.97
CA PHE A 363 -16.34 -3.11 -18.44
C PHE A 363 -17.61 -3.02 -19.31
N LEU A 364 -17.83 -1.93 -20.06
CA LEU A 364 -18.91 -1.82 -21.06
C LEU A 364 -18.75 -2.82 -22.22
N LYS A 365 -17.50 -3.09 -22.66
CA LYS A 365 -17.17 -4.10 -23.68
C LYS A 365 -17.52 -5.53 -23.25
N GLN A 366 -17.47 -5.82 -21.96
CA GLN A 366 -17.79 -7.15 -21.45
C GLN A 366 -19.29 -7.41 -21.57
N LYS A 367 -19.65 -8.65 -21.92
CA LYS A 367 -21.06 -9.10 -21.94
C LYS A 367 -21.63 -9.35 -20.54
N ASN A 368 -20.80 -9.22 -19.50
CA ASN A 368 -21.17 -9.53 -18.13
C ASN A 368 -22.00 -8.40 -17.49
N GLY A 369 -22.86 -8.76 -16.54
CA GLY A 369 -23.65 -7.84 -15.71
C GLY A 369 -22.81 -7.03 -14.73
N ASN A 370 -21.94 -6.16 -15.27
CA ASN A 370 -21.05 -5.27 -14.53
C ASN A 370 -21.72 -3.92 -14.21
N ASP A 371 -23.05 -3.84 -14.34
CA ASP A 371 -23.77 -2.57 -14.47
C ASP A 371 -23.73 -1.73 -13.20
N TYR A 372 -23.70 -2.40 -12.04
CA TYR A 372 -23.41 -1.79 -10.75
C TYR A 372 -21.98 -1.23 -10.72
N LEU A 373 -20.96 -2.03 -11.04
CA LEU A 373 -19.57 -1.58 -11.03
C LEU A 373 -19.34 -0.39 -11.99
N ILE A 374 -19.97 -0.39 -13.16
CA ILE A 374 -19.92 0.73 -14.11
C ILE A 374 -20.57 1.98 -13.51
N SER A 375 -21.69 1.88 -12.79
CA SER A 375 -22.25 3.04 -12.10
C SER A 375 -21.32 3.55 -10.98
N GLN A 376 -20.64 2.65 -10.25
CA GLN A 376 -19.65 3.06 -9.24
C GLN A 376 -18.50 3.88 -9.86
N PHE A 377 -18.01 3.52 -11.06
CA PHE A 377 -17.00 4.31 -11.78
C PHE A 377 -17.52 5.67 -12.24
N ILE A 378 -18.73 5.73 -12.81
CA ILE A 378 -19.37 6.99 -13.24
C ILE A 378 -19.55 7.95 -12.05
N GLU A 379 -19.91 7.44 -10.87
CA GLU A 379 -20.02 8.26 -9.65
C GLU A 379 -18.66 8.76 -9.14
N ILE A 380 -17.56 8.02 -9.36
CA ILE A 380 -16.19 8.52 -9.14
C ILE A 380 -15.86 9.64 -10.13
N ASN A 381 -16.21 9.51 -11.42
CA ASN A 381 -16.04 10.59 -12.39
C ASN A 381 -16.77 11.87 -11.96
N TRP A 382 -18.02 11.73 -11.49
CA TRP A 382 -18.81 12.84 -10.94
C TRP A 382 -18.09 13.53 -9.76
N LEU A 383 -17.54 12.77 -8.80
CA LEU A 383 -16.75 13.32 -7.69
C LEU A 383 -15.44 14.01 -8.16
N ILE A 384 -14.69 13.40 -9.08
CA ILE A 384 -13.43 13.96 -9.62
C ILE A 384 -13.68 15.27 -10.36
N ARG A 385 -14.75 15.35 -11.18
CA ARG A 385 -15.18 16.59 -11.85
C ARG A 385 -15.76 17.65 -10.89
N ARG A 386 -15.83 17.37 -9.57
CA ARG A 386 -16.55 18.18 -8.57
C ARG A 386 -17.98 18.50 -9.01
N GLY A 387 -18.66 17.54 -9.63
CA GLY A 387 -19.89 17.77 -10.37
C GLY A 387 -21.01 18.37 -9.52
N GLY A 388 -21.60 19.47 -9.99
CA GLY A 388 -22.79 20.04 -9.36
C GLY A 388 -24.04 19.19 -9.57
N GLU A 389 -25.13 19.56 -8.89
CA GLU A 389 -26.45 18.90 -9.02
C GLU A 389 -26.94 18.82 -10.47
N MET A 390 -26.54 19.78 -11.31
CA MET A 390 -26.88 19.82 -12.74
C MET A 390 -26.43 18.55 -13.47
N MET A 391 -25.17 18.11 -13.28
CA MET A 391 -24.65 16.92 -13.96
C MET A 391 -25.39 15.65 -13.49
N LYS A 392 -25.62 15.55 -12.18
CA LYS A 392 -26.39 14.46 -11.58
C LYS A 392 -27.82 14.40 -12.11
N LYS A 393 -28.46 15.56 -12.32
CA LYS A 393 -29.79 15.68 -12.94
C LYS A 393 -29.77 15.24 -14.41
N LYS A 394 -28.77 15.64 -15.20
CA LYS A 394 -28.59 15.21 -16.60
C LYS A 394 -28.43 13.68 -16.70
N MET A 395 -27.54 13.09 -15.90
CA MET A 395 -27.34 11.64 -15.79
C MET A 395 -28.63 10.91 -15.38
N SER A 396 -29.37 11.43 -14.39
CA SER A 396 -30.66 10.87 -13.95
C SER A 396 -31.70 10.89 -15.08
N GLY A 397 -31.73 11.96 -15.88
CA GLY A 397 -32.58 12.04 -17.08
C GLY A 397 -32.21 11.00 -18.14
N ALA A 398 -30.91 10.80 -18.41
CA ALA A 398 -30.42 9.77 -19.32
C ALA A 398 -30.76 8.34 -18.83
N TYR A 399 -30.61 8.07 -17.53
CA TYR A 399 -31.02 6.80 -16.93
C TYR A 399 -32.52 6.53 -17.13
N ALA A 400 -33.38 7.53 -16.86
CA ALA A 400 -34.82 7.42 -17.02
C ALA A 400 -35.21 7.16 -18.49
N CYS A 401 -34.61 7.89 -19.44
CA CYS A 401 -34.83 7.69 -20.87
C CYS A 401 -34.43 6.27 -21.31
N ALA A 402 -33.27 5.76 -20.86
CA ALA A 402 -32.85 4.39 -21.17
C ALA A 402 -33.84 3.34 -20.66
N LYS A 403 -34.38 3.53 -19.45
CA LYS A 403 -35.41 2.64 -18.88
C LYS A 403 -36.78 2.76 -19.55
N GLU A 404 -37.10 3.88 -20.18
CA GLU A 404 -38.28 4.01 -21.04
C GLU A 404 -38.09 3.26 -22.36
N VAL A 405 -36.94 3.44 -23.03
CA VAL A 405 -36.58 2.74 -24.27
C VAL A 405 -36.66 1.22 -24.08
N VAL A 406 -36.09 0.70 -22.99
CA VAL A 406 -36.14 -0.73 -22.64
C VAL A 406 -37.57 -1.29 -22.56
N LYS A 407 -38.57 -0.47 -22.22
CA LYS A 407 -39.98 -0.89 -22.19
C LYS A 407 -40.68 -0.85 -23.55
N LYS A 408 -40.16 -0.06 -24.51
CA LYS A 408 -40.81 0.19 -25.81
C LYS A 408 -40.24 -0.64 -26.97
N ILE A 409 -38.99 -1.13 -26.89
CA ILE A 409 -38.35 -1.87 -28.00
C ILE A 409 -37.94 -3.31 -27.65
N PRO A 410 -37.88 -4.24 -28.63
CA PRO A 410 -37.50 -5.64 -28.38
C PRO A 410 -36.06 -5.84 -27.87
N THR A 411 -35.86 -6.84 -27.01
CA THR A 411 -34.56 -7.27 -26.43
C THR A 411 -33.39 -7.27 -27.41
N ASN A 412 -33.54 -7.95 -28.54
CA ASN A 412 -32.48 -8.05 -29.56
C ASN A 412 -32.11 -6.69 -30.19
N LYS A 413 -33.02 -5.71 -30.19
CA LYS A 413 -32.75 -4.34 -30.62
C LYS A 413 -32.04 -3.55 -29.52
N ILE A 414 -32.44 -3.71 -28.25
CA ILE A 414 -31.75 -3.11 -27.09
C ILE A 414 -30.27 -3.52 -27.11
N GLU A 415 -29.99 -4.81 -27.18
CA GLU A 415 -28.62 -5.35 -27.25
C GLU A 415 -27.84 -4.83 -28.47
N SER A 416 -28.47 -4.83 -29.66
CA SER A 416 -27.86 -4.33 -30.89
C SER A 416 -27.49 -2.85 -30.81
N TYR A 417 -28.39 -2.01 -30.29
CA TYR A 417 -28.14 -0.57 -30.13
C TYR A 417 -27.09 -0.31 -29.04
N ARG A 418 -27.18 -1.01 -27.90
CA ARG A 418 -26.16 -0.93 -26.84
C ARG A 418 -24.78 -1.30 -27.39
N GLN A 419 -24.65 -2.41 -28.13
CA GLN A 419 -23.38 -2.83 -28.71
C GLN A 419 -22.81 -1.78 -29.68
N LYS A 420 -23.64 -1.21 -30.55
CA LYS A 420 -23.21 -0.13 -31.47
C LYS A 420 -22.71 1.10 -30.72
N LEU A 421 -23.45 1.55 -29.69
CA LEU A 421 -23.09 2.69 -28.85
C LEU A 421 -21.76 2.44 -28.10
N THR A 422 -21.62 1.27 -27.46
CA THR A 422 -20.37 0.86 -26.80
C THR A 422 -19.20 0.83 -27.78
N SER A 423 -19.37 0.29 -28.99
CA SER A 423 -18.31 0.26 -30.00
C SER A 423 -17.91 1.67 -30.44
N ALA A 424 -18.86 2.55 -30.74
CA ALA A 424 -18.58 3.92 -31.17
C ALA A 424 -17.84 4.74 -30.10
N ILE A 425 -18.27 4.66 -28.83
CA ILE A 425 -17.57 5.29 -27.70
C ILE A 425 -16.11 4.83 -27.61
N VAL A 426 -15.89 3.51 -27.68
CA VAL A 426 -14.57 2.87 -27.55
C VAL A 426 -13.61 3.30 -28.65
N PHE A 427 -14.11 3.51 -29.87
CA PHE A 427 -13.31 4.02 -30.97
C PHE A 427 -13.20 5.56 -30.98
N LYS A 428 -13.77 6.23 -29.97
CA LYS A 428 -13.86 7.69 -29.83
C LYS A 428 -14.57 8.38 -31.01
N ASP A 429 -15.46 7.64 -31.67
CA ASP A 429 -16.30 8.10 -32.77
C ASP A 429 -17.60 8.69 -32.20
N TYR A 430 -17.47 9.88 -31.60
CA TYR A 430 -18.56 10.54 -30.87
C TYR A 430 -19.69 11.01 -31.79
N ASP A 431 -19.37 11.44 -33.02
CA ASP A 431 -20.37 11.71 -34.06
C ASP A 431 -21.23 10.47 -34.33
N ARG A 432 -20.61 9.28 -34.38
CA ARG A 432 -21.35 8.04 -34.55
C ARG A 432 -22.21 7.69 -33.35
N VAL A 433 -21.76 7.97 -32.12
CA VAL A 433 -22.62 7.83 -30.92
C VAL A 433 -23.87 8.69 -31.08
N CYS A 434 -23.70 9.96 -31.44
CA CYS A 434 -24.80 10.93 -31.63
C CYS A 434 -25.78 10.49 -32.73
N GLN A 435 -25.28 10.02 -33.87
CA GLN A 435 -26.11 9.43 -34.94
C GLN A 435 -26.91 8.21 -34.45
N ILE A 436 -26.31 7.32 -33.66
CA ILE A 436 -26.99 6.12 -33.14
C ILE A 436 -28.06 6.52 -32.11
N LEU A 437 -27.81 7.54 -31.27
CA LEU A 437 -28.81 8.07 -30.34
C LEU A 437 -30.05 8.63 -31.07
N LEU A 438 -29.85 9.41 -32.13
CA LEU A 438 -30.96 9.92 -32.97
C LEU A 438 -31.75 8.78 -33.64
N GLN A 439 -31.05 7.77 -34.19
CA GLN A 439 -31.70 6.59 -34.77
C GLN A 439 -32.51 5.80 -33.75
N LEU A 440 -31.98 5.63 -32.53
CA LEU A 440 -32.66 4.92 -31.45
C LEU A 440 -33.86 5.70 -30.91
N SER A 441 -33.74 7.03 -30.75
CA SER A 441 -34.84 7.92 -30.35
C SER A 441 -36.03 7.78 -31.31
N ASN A 442 -35.78 7.91 -32.63
CA ASN A 442 -36.78 7.73 -33.67
C ASN A 442 -37.36 6.30 -33.71
N TYR A 443 -36.56 5.26 -33.47
CA TYR A 443 -37.02 3.87 -33.49
C TYR A 443 -37.85 3.48 -32.26
N SER A 444 -37.58 4.10 -31.11
CA SER A 444 -38.25 3.81 -29.83
C SER A 444 -39.42 4.74 -29.52
N ASP A 445 -39.61 5.82 -30.28
CA ASP A 445 -40.56 6.90 -29.98
C ASP A 445 -40.38 7.45 -28.55
N VAL A 446 -39.12 7.79 -28.22
CA VAL A 446 -38.70 8.40 -26.94
C VAL A 446 -37.80 9.60 -27.23
N SER A 447 -38.14 10.77 -26.68
CA SER A 447 -37.32 11.99 -26.85
C SER A 447 -36.08 11.95 -25.96
N PHE A 448 -34.89 12.06 -26.55
CA PHE A 448 -33.62 12.07 -25.81
C PHE A 448 -33.16 13.49 -25.52
N ASN A 449 -33.86 14.20 -24.63
CA ASN A 449 -33.51 15.58 -24.27
C ASN A 449 -32.10 15.70 -23.67
N PHE A 450 -31.56 14.64 -23.05
CA PHE A 450 -30.18 14.59 -22.56
C PHE A 450 -29.12 14.57 -23.69
N ALA A 451 -29.51 14.22 -24.92
CA ALA A 451 -28.56 14.08 -26.02
C ALA A 451 -28.09 15.44 -26.56
N TYR A 452 -28.84 16.52 -26.36
CA TYR A 452 -28.39 17.88 -26.71
C TYR A 452 -27.10 18.26 -25.98
N ASP A 453 -26.96 17.88 -24.71
CA ASP A 453 -25.72 18.08 -23.93
C ASP A 453 -24.52 17.36 -24.56
N LEU A 454 -24.75 16.16 -25.13
CA LEU A 454 -23.74 15.37 -25.83
C LEU A 454 -23.43 15.91 -27.24
N PHE A 455 -24.38 16.60 -27.87
CA PHE A 455 -24.19 17.24 -29.19
C PHE A 455 -23.43 18.57 -29.07
N GLU A 456 -23.57 19.28 -27.95
CA GLU A 456 -22.84 20.52 -27.67
C GLU A 456 -21.39 20.24 -27.27
N ASP A 457 -21.16 19.35 -26.29
CA ASP A 457 -19.82 18.96 -25.84
C ASP A 457 -19.83 17.51 -25.33
N PHE A 458 -19.48 16.57 -26.21
CA PHE A 458 -19.45 15.16 -25.85
C PHE A 458 -18.42 14.86 -24.75
N GLU A 459 -17.21 15.43 -24.82
CA GLU A 459 -16.09 15.12 -23.93
C GLU A 459 -16.36 15.53 -22.47
N ASN A 460 -16.98 16.69 -22.25
CA ASN A 460 -17.38 17.11 -20.91
C ASN A 460 -18.64 16.42 -20.40
N ASN A 461 -19.49 15.91 -21.30
CA ASN A 461 -20.76 15.25 -20.94
C ASN A 461 -20.72 13.71 -21.07
N LYS A 462 -19.55 13.08 -21.31
CA LYS A 462 -19.37 11.62 -21.50
C LYS A 462 -20.09 10.75 -20.47
N ASP A 463 -20.10 11.15 -19.21
CA ASP A 463 -20.77 10.43 -18.11
C ASP A 463 -22.28 10.28 -18.32
N ILE A 464 -22.94 11.19 -19.07
CA ILE A 464 -24.34 11.06 -19.49
C ILE A 464 -24.50 9.89 -20.48
N ALA A 465 -23.61 9.80 -21.48
CA ALA A 465 -23.62 8.72 -22.46
C ALA A 465 -23.31 7.37 -21.81
N TYR A 466 -22.30 7.31 -20.93
CA TYR A 466 -22.00 6.13 -20.12
C TYR A 466 -23.21 5.70 -19.28
N THR A 467 -23.89 6.64 -18.62
CA THR A 467 -25.11 6.36 -17.83
C THR A 467 -26.22 5.76 -18.69
N PHE A 468 -26.50 6.35 -19.86
CA PHE A 468 -27.52 5.85 -20.80
C PHE A 468 -27.20 4.41 -21.25
N ILE A 469 -25.97 4.15 -21.72
CA ILE A 469 -25.56 2.86 -22.29
C ILE A 469 -25.48 1.76 -21.22
N ASN A 470 -25.15 2.13 -19.98
CA ASN A 470 -25.19 1.21 -18.84
C ASN A 470 -26.63 0.83 -18.48
N ALA A 471 -27.55 1.80 -18.48
CA ALA A 471 -28.96 1.60 -18.15
C ALA A 471 -29.80 0.94 -19.27
N LEU A 472 -29.33 0.97 -20.52
CA LEU A 472 -29.97 0.39 -21.72
C LEU A 472 -29.87 -1.15 -21.74
N ARG A 473 -30.49 -1.79 -20.75
CA ARG A 473 -30.55 -3.24 -20.54
C ARG A 473 -31.87 -3.71 -19.94
N ASN A 474 -32.23 -4.94 -20.28
CA ASN A 474 -33.36 -5.67 -19.71
C ASN A 474 -33.10 -6.12 -18.27
N GLU A 475 -34.16 -6.17 -17.47
CA GLU A 475 -34.11 -6.60 -16.06
C GLU A 475 -34.01 -8.13 -15.89
N THR A 476 -34.21 -8.91 -16.95
CA THR A 476 -34.14 -10.39 -16.90
C THR A 476 -32.74 -10.91 -16.54
N ASP A 477 -31.68 -10.16 -16.84
CA ASP A 477 -30.29 -10.52 -16.47
C ASP A 477 -30.01 -10.42 -14.97
N TYR A 478 -30.87 -9.76 -14.19
CA TYR A 478 -30.72 -9.65 -12.73
C TYR A 478 -31.22 -10.89 -11.96
N LYS A 479 -32.19 -11.64 -12.51
CA LYS A 479 -32.82 -12.75 -11.76
C LYS A 479 -32.09 -14.09 -11.89
N THR A 480 -31.47 -14.36 -13.03
CA THR A 480 -30.75 -15.63 -13.31
C THR A 480 -29.47 -15.84 -12.49
N LYS A 481 -29.04 -14.88 -11.67
CA LYS A 481 -27.83 -14.98 -10.84
C LYS A 481 -28.07 -15.21 -9.34
N ASN A 482 -29.29 -14.97 -8.83
CA ASN A 482 -29.58 -15.16 -7.41
C ASN A 482 -29.95 -16.61 -7.03
N GLU A 483 -30.05 -17.52 -8.01
CA GLU A 483 -30.35 -18.95 -7.80
C GLU A 483 -29.14 -19.88 -8.11
N GLY A 484 -27.99 -19.33 -8.50
CA GLY A 484 -26.78 -20.09 -8.88
C GLY A 484 -25.54 -19.81 -8.02
N GLY A 485 -25.70 -19.14 -6.87
CA GLY A 485 -24.62 -18.56 -6.07
C GLY A 485 -23.99 -19.47 -5.01
N THR A 486 -23.68 -20.73 -5.34
CA THR A 486 -22.90 -21.62 -4.44
C THR A 486 -21.80 -22.34 -5.24
N GLN A 487 -20.56 -22.26 -4.74
CA GLN A 487 -19.32 -22.87 -5.29
C GLN A 487 -18.72 -22.22 -6.54
N ALA A 488 -17.76 -21.31 -6.32
CA ALA A 488 -16.34 -21.53 -6.65
C ALA A 488 -15.48 -20.44 -5.99
#